data_AF-A0A257A719-F1
#
_entry.id   AF-A0A257A719-F1
#
_cell.length_a   1.000
_cell.length_b   1.000
_cell.length_c   1.000
_cell.angle_alpha   90.00
_cell.angle_beta   90.00
_cell.angle_gamma   90.00
#
_symmetry.space_group_name_H-M   'P 1'
#
loop_
_entity.id
_entity.type
_entity.pdbx_description
1 polymer ?
#
loop_
_entity_poly.entity_id
_entity_poly.type
_entity_poly.pdbx_seq_one_letter_code
_entity_poly.pdbx_strand_id
1 'polypeptide(L)'
;MEEYPSTAYVLTLVGAILSLLFGVVYLLMGVALVGSFGAYDPLGALAGGAIFIVIVFLGAILGFLAASMMKNPEKAHSGGIIAIIAAFFSVGGVITFILLLIGGIMALTWKKPEEKATVLPPPPPA
;
A
#
# COMPACT_ATOMS: atom_id res chain seq x y z
N MET A 1 14.24 -16.62 13.79
CA MET A 1 13.64 -15.72 12.79
C MET A 1 13.00 -14.60 13.58
N GLU A 2 13.31 -13.34 13.29
CA GLU A 2 12.59 -12.22 13.92
C GLU A 2 11.11 -12.28 13.53
N GLU A 3 10.22 -12.17 14.50
CA GLU A 3 8.78 -12.19 14.28
C GLU A 3 8.32 -10.82 13.78
N TYR A 4 7.60 -10.80 12.67
CA TYR A 4 7.07 -9.59 12.02
C TYR A 4 5.60 -9.83 11.63
N PRO A 5 4.79 -8.79 11.35
CA PRO A 5 3.38 -8.94 10.99
C PRO A 5 3.22 -9.55 9.59
N SER A 6 3.45 -10.86 9.46
CA SER A 6 3.50 -11.59 8.20
C SER A 6 2.20 -11.46 7.40
N THR A 7 1.04 -11.54 8.05
CA THR A 7 -0.27 -11.35 7.40
C THR A 7 -0.43 -9.93 6.84
N ALA A 8 -0.06 -8.91 7.60
CA ALA A 8 -0.12 -7.51 7.16
C ALA A 8 0.84 -7.25 6.00
N TYR A 9 2.05 -7.82 6.09
CA TYR A 9 3.07 -7.77 5.05
C TYR A 9 2.56 -8.37 3.73
N VAL A 10 2.04 -9.60 3.76
CA VAL A 10 1.56 -10.30 2.57
C VAL A 10 0.39 -9.56 1.94
N LEU A 11 -0.58 -9.10 2.72
CA LEU A 11 -1.73 -8.37 2.20
C LEU A 11 -1.35 -7.03 1.56
N THR A 12 -0.45 -6.29 2.19
CA THR A 12 0.08 -5.03 1.64
C THR A 12 0.86 -5.29 0.36
N LEU A 13 1.69 -6.33 0.32
CA LEU A 13 2.46 -6.70 -0.87
C LEU A 13 1.54 -7.11 -2.04
N VAL A 14 0.55 -7.95 -1.79
CA VAL A 14 -0.43 -8.36 -2.81
C VAL A 14 -1.22 -7.14 -3.31
N GLY A 15 -1.63 -6.25 -2.41
CA GLY A 15 -2.29 -4.99 -2.77
C GLY A 15 -1.41 -4.11 -3.67
N ALA A 16 -0.12 -3.97 -3.35
CA ALA A 16 0.84 -3.21 -4.15
C ALA A 16 1.07 -3.83 -5.54
N ILE A 17 1.23 -5.16 -5.62
CA ILE A 17 1.38 -5.88 -6.89
C ILE A 17 0.15 -5.71 -7.77
N LEU A 18 -1.05 -5.89 -7.21
CA LEU A 18 -2.29 -5.71 -7.95
C LEU A 18 -2.46 -4.26 -8.41
N SER A 19 -2.15 -3.27 -7.57
CA SER A 19 -2.19 -1.86 -7.96
C SER A 19 -1.24 -1.57 -9.12
N LEU A 20 -0.06 -2.20 -9.15
CA LEU A 20 0.87 -2.05 -10.27
C LEU A 20 0.31 -2.70 -11.54
N LEU A 21 -0.24 -3.92 -11.44
CA LEU A 21 -0.81 -4.64 -12.58
C LEU A 21 -1.97 -3.88 -13.22
N PHE A 22 -2.94 -3.45 -12.40
CA PHE A 22 -4.05 -2.63 -12.89
C PHE A 22 -3.55 -1.29 -13.43
N GLY A 23 -2.60 -0.65 -12.75
CA GLY A 23 -1.97 0.58 -13.21
C GLY A 23 -1.37 0.46 -14.61
N VAL A 24 -0.66 -0.64 -14.90
CA VAL A 24 -0.10 -0.91 -16.23
C VAL A 24 -1.21 -1.11 -17.26
N VAL A 25 -2.26 -1.86 -16.94
CA VAL A 25 -3.42 -2.04 -17.85
C VAL A 25 -4.07 -0.70 -18.18
N TYR A 26 -4.33 0.13 -17.17
CA TYR A 26 -4.90 1.45 -17.37
C TYR A 26 -3.98 2.40 -18.14
N LEU A 27 -2.66 2.28 -17.97
CA LEU A 27 -1.68 3.05 -18.75
C LEU A 27 -1.78 2.68 -20.23
N LEU A 28 -1.82 1.39 -20.55
CA LEU A 28 -1.97 0.92 -21.94
C LEU A 28 -3.28 1.38 -22.57
N MET A 29 -4.39 1.34 -21.82
CA MET A 29 -5.68 1.89 -22.26
C MET A 29 -5.64 3.41 -22.41
N GLY A 30 -4.95 4.10 -21.49
CA GLY A 30 -4.77 5.54 -21.49
C GLY A 30 -4.03 6.04 -22.72
N VAL A 31 -3.00 5.30 -23.18
CA VAL A 31 -2.31 5.61 -24.45
C VAL A 31 -3.27 5.53 -25.65
N ALA A 32 -4.17 4.53 -25.68
CA ALA A 32 -5.16 4.41 -26.74
C ALA A 32 -6.20 5.56 -26.71
N LEU A 33 -6.65 5.97 -25.52
CA LEU A 33 -7.60 7.08 -25.33
C LEU A 33 -6.96 8.44 -25.60
N VAL A 34 -5.73 8.69 -25.14
CA VAL A 34 -4.96 9.91 -25.41
C VAL A 34 -4.70 10.05 -26.91
N GLY A 35 -4.47 8.95 -27.64
CA GLY A 35 -4.39 8.99 -29.11
C GLY A 35 -5.69 9.45 -29.78
N SER A 36 -6.83 9.24 -29.13
CA SER A 36 -8.17 9.61 -29.65
C SER A 36 -8.54 11.06 -29.30
N PHE A 37 -8.24 11.50 -28.07
CA PHE A 37 -8.54 12.85 -27.57
C PHE A 37 -7.45 13.89 -27.88
N GLY A 38 -6.20 13.45 -28.08
CA GLY A 38 -5.06 14.31 -28.41
C GLY A 38 -5.18 15.01 -29.76
N ALA A 39 -6.12 14.60 -30.62
CA ALA A 39 -6.46 15.32 -31.84
C ALA A 39 -7.24 16.63 -31.57
N TYR A 40 -7.93 16.74 -30.42
CA TYR A 40 -8.77 17.88 -30.07
C TYR A 40 -8.13 18.78 -29.00
N ASP A 41 -7.43 18.19 -28.02
CA ASP A 41 -6.67 18.92 -27.01
C ASP A 41 -5.38 18.15 -26.66
N PRO A 42 -4.28 18.40 -27.40
CA PRO A 42 -3.00 17.73 -27.18
C PRO A 42 -2.41 18.02 -25.80
N LEU A 43 -2.60 19.25 -25.28
CA LEU A 43 -2.02 19.69 -24.00
C LEU A 43 -2.75 19.06 -22.82
N GLY A 44 -4.09 19.05 -22.85
CA GLY A 44 -4.90 18.39 -21.83
C GLY A 44 -4.67 16.88 -21.78
N ALA A 45 -4.54 16.23 -22.94
CA ALA A 45 -4.27 14.80 -23.01
C ALA A 45 -2.88 14.43 -22.47
N LEU A 46 -1.85 15.26 -22.74
CA LEU A 46 -0.49 15.06 -22.25
C LEU A 46 -0.38 15.32 -20.74
N ALA A 47 -1.02 16.39 -20.24
CA ALA A 47 -1.05 16.69 -18.81
C ALA A 47 -1.83 15.63 -18.00
N GLY A 48 -3.01 15.22 -18.48
CA GLY A 48 -3.81 14.18 -17.83
C GLY A 48 -3.10 12.83 -17.80
N GLY A 49 -2.47 12.44 -18.90
CA GLY A 49 -1.66 11.22 -18.98
C GLY A 49 -0.47 11.24 -18.01
N ALA A 50 0.27 12.36 -17.94
CA ALA A 50 1.40 12.50 -17.03
C ALA A 50 0.98 12.42 -15.55
N ILE A 51 -0.10 13.11 -15.17
CA ILE A 51 -0.65 13.06 -13.80
C ILE A 51 -1.08 11.64 -13.45
N PHE A 52 -1.76 10.95 -14.36
CA PHE A 52 -2.22 9.58 -14.15
C PHE A 52 -1.05 8.61 -13.91
N ILE A 53 0.01 8.71 -14.73
CA ILE A 53 1.24 7.91 -14.57
C ILE A 53 1.84 8.15 -13.18
N VAL A 54 1.99 9.42 -12.77
CA VAL A 54 2.56 9.76 -11.47
C VAL A 54 1.76 9.12 -10.34
N ILE A 55 0.42 9.21 -10.36
CA ILE A 55 -0.44 8.64 -9.31
C ILE A 55 -0.30 7.11 -9.26
N VAL A 56 -0.35 6.44 -10.40
CA VAL A 56 -0.22 4.97 -10.51
C VAL A 56 1.09 4.49 -9.88
N PHE A 57 2.21 5.08 -10.29
CA PHE A 57 3.52 4.67 -9.80
C PHE A 57 3.71 5.04 -8.34
N LEU A 58 3.21 6.21 -7.91
CA LEU A 58 3.30 6.64 -6.52
C LEU A 58 2.60 5.66 -5.58
N GLY A 59 1.36 5.26 -5.90
CA GLY A 59 0.61 4.29 -5.09
C GLY A 59 1.32 2.93 -5.00
N ALA A 60 1.82 2.42 -6.12
CA ALA A 60 2.58 1.16 -6.14
C ALA A 60 3.88 1.25 -5.34
N ILE A 61 4.68 2.30 -5.54
CA ILE A 61 5.95 2.51 -4.82
C ILE A 61 5.72 2.62 -3.33
N LEU A 62 4.73 3.40 -2.89
CA LEU A 62 4.37 3.52 -1.48
C LEU A 62 3.92 2.18 -0.90
N GLY A 63 3.13 1.40 -1.64
CA GLY A 63 2.72 0.05 -1.23
C GLY A 63 3.91 -0.91 -1.05
N PHE A 64 4.86 -0.91 -1.98
CA PHE A 64 6.09 -1.73 -1.85
C PHE A 64 6.96 -1.26 -0.70
N LEU A 65 7.13 0.05 -0.53
CA LEU A 65 7.87 0.63 0.58
C LEU A 65 7.24 0.23 1.92
N ALA A 66 5.92 0.37 2.05
CA ALA A 66 5.17 -0.05 3.22
C ALA A 66 5.39 -1.53 3.55
N ALA A 67 5.24 -2.41 2.56
CA ALA A 67 5.49 -3.84 2.74
C ALA A 67 6.94 -4.12 3.16
N SER A 68 7.93 -3.45 2.56
CA SER A 68 9.34 -3.59 2.97
C SER A 68 9.57 -3.18 4.42
N MET A 69 8.89 -2.13 4.89
CA MET A 69 9.01 -1.63 6.25
C MET A 69 8.35 -2.56 7.26
N MET A 70 7.27 -3.25 6.88
CA MET A 70 6.62 -4.27 7.71
C MET A 70 7.48 -5.53 7.94
N LYS A 71 8.53 -5.77 7.14
CA LYS A 71 9.50 -6.83 7.45
C LYS A 71 10.39 -6.49 8.64
N ASN A 72 10.57 -5.20 8.94
CA ASN A 72 11.32 -4.76 10.11
C ASN A 72 10.33 -4.51 11.26
N PRO A 73 10.39 -5.27 12.37
CA PRO A 73 9.40 -5.18 13.44
C PRO A 73 9.32 -3.77 14.06
N GLU A 74 10.44 -3.05 14.14
CA GLU A 74 10.49 -1.67 14.65
C GLU A 74 9.79 -0.64 13.74
N LYS A 75 9.68 -0.95 12.44
CA LYS A 75 9.08 -0.07 11.43
C LYS A 75 7.70 -0.55 10.98
N ALA A 76 7.15 -1.59 11.61
CA ALA A 76 5.85 -2.17 11.26
C ALA A 76 4.73 -1.12 11.28
N HIS A 77 4.67 -0.30 12.33
CA HIS A 77 3.64 0.74 12.45
C HIS A 77 3.79 1.83 11.39
N SER A 78 5.01 2.32 11.16
CA SER A 78 5.29 3.28 10.09
C SER A 78 4.95 2.72 8.71
N GLY A 79 5.26 1.43 8.48
CA GLY A 79 4.84 0.70 7.29
C GLY A 79 3.32 0.63 7.15
N GLY A 80 2.60 0.43 8.25
CA GLY A 80 1.13 0.46 8.30
C GLY A 80 0.53 1.80 7.88
N ILE A 81 1.09 2.91 8.36
CA ILE A 81 0.67 4.27 7.95
C ILE A 81 0.89 4.46 6.45
N ILE A 82 2.07 4.08 5.94
CA ILE A 82 2.39 4.23 4.51
C ILE A 82 1.48 3.34 3.66
N ALA A 83 1.11 2.13 4.12
CA ALA A 83 0.16 1.27 3.42
C ALA A 83 -1.23 1.91 3.30
N ILE A 84 -1.70 2.58 4.36
CA ILE A 84 -2.98 3.31 4.33
C ILE A 84 -2.90 4.47 3.34
N ILE A 85 -1.81 5.24 3.34
CA ILE A 85 -1.60 6.31 2.36
C ILE A 85 -1.58 5.72 0.95
N ALA A 86 -0.83 4.64 0.73
CA ALA A 86 -0.76 3.94 -0.56
C ALA A 86 -2.13 3.48 -1.05
N ALA A 87 -3.06 3.10 -0.16
CA ALA A 87 -4.42 2.71 -0.53
C ALA A 87 -5.15 3.82 -1.29
N PHE A 88 -5.04 5.08 -0.84
CA PHE A 88 -5.68 6.24 -1.47
C PHE A 88 -5.06 6.62 -2.82
N PHE A 89 -3.79 6.26 -3.03
CA PHE A 89 -3.12 6.43 -4.33
C PHE A 89 -3.18 5.17 -5.20
N SER A 90 -3.79 4.08 -4.73
CA SER A 90 -3.81 2.82 -5.47
C SER A 90 -4.72 2.92 -6.68
N VAL A 91 -4.23 2.41 -7.81
CA VAL A 91 -4.93 2.42 -9.08
C VAL A 91 -5.21 0.97 -9.47
N GLY A 92 -6.25 0.41 -8.86
CA GLY A 92 -6.70 -0.96 -9.11
C GLY A 92 -8.12 -1.25 -8.61
N GLY A 93 -8.89 -0.19 -8.33
CA GLY A 93 -10.26 -0.28 -7.85
C GLY A 93 -10.37 -0.63 -6.36
N VAL A 94 -11.58 -0.97 -5.95
CA VAL A 94 -11.94 -1.19 -4.54
C VAL A 94 -11.12 -2.32 -3.91
N ILE A 95 -10.68 -3.31 -4.69
CA ILE A 95 -9.92 -4.46 -4.18
C ILE A 95 -8.52 -4.03 -3.71
N THR A 96 -7.77 -3.28 -4.50
CA THR A 96 -6.42 -2.83 -4.11
C THR A 96 -6.47 -1.89 -2.92
N PHE A 97 -7.49 -1.02 -2.90
CA PHE A 97 -7.77 -0.15 -1.78
C PHE A 97 -8.01 -0.94 -0.48
N ILE A 98 -8.91 -1.93 -0.50
CA ILE A 98 -9.22 -2.74 0.68
C ILE A 98 -8.01 -3.53 1.16
N LEU A 99 -7.23 -4.14 0.25
CA LEU A 99 -6.05 -4.93 0.63
C LEU A 99 -4.99 -4.08 1.32
N LEU A 100 -4.69 -2.89 0.78
CA LEU A 100 -3.73 -1.97 1.37
C LEU A 100 -4.24 -1.37 2.69
N LEU A 101 -5.53 -1.06 2.77
CA LEU A 101 -6.15 -0.53 3.99
C LEU A 101 -6.14 -1.55 5.13
N ILE A 102 -6.61 -2.77 4.86
CA ILE A 102 -6.64 -3.86 5.86
C ILE A 102 -5.21 -4.24 6.24
N GLY A 103 -4.30 -4.38 5.26
CA GLY A 103 -2.88 -4.63 5.51
C GLY A 103 -2.25 -3.57 6.41
N GLY A 104 -2.54 -2.29 6.15
CA GLY A 104 -2.08 -1.18 6.97
C GLY A 104 -2.63 -1.19 8.40
N ILE A 105 -3.93 -1.42 8.57
CA ILE A 105 -4.56 -1.52 9.90
C ILE A 105 -3.96 -2.68 10.69
N MET A 106 -3.78 -3.85 10.07
CA MET A 106 -3.18 -5.00 10.77
C MET A 106 -1.75 -4.71 11.19
N ALA A 107 -0.96 -4.02 10.36
CA ALA A 107 0.38 -3.60 10.73
C ALA A 107 0.36 -2.64 11.93
N LEU A 108 -0.58 -1.70 12.00
CA LEU A 108 -0.74 -0.77 13.12
C LEU A 108 -1.19 -1.46 14.42
N THR A 109 -2.05 -2.46 14.32
CA THR A 109 -2.56 -3.23 15.48
C THR A 109 -1.59 -4.33 15.94
N TRP A 110 -0.55 -4.61 15.16
CA TRP A 110 0.45 -5.60 15.50
C TRP A 110 1.31 -5.11 16.67
N LYS A 111 1.55 -5.98 17.64
CA LYS A 111 2.42 -5.75 18.80
C LYS A 111 3.59 -6.69 18.76
N LYS A 112 4.78 -6.17 19.06
CA LYS A 112 6.00 -6.98 19.15
C LYS A 112 5.83 -8.04 20.25
N PRO A 113 6.31 -9.28 20.08
CA PRO A 113 6.18 -10.33 21.09
C PRO A 113 6.75 -9.95 22.47
N GLU A 114 7.83 -9.18 22.51
CA GLU A 114 8.44 -8.66 23.74
C GLU A 114 7.50 -7.73 24.52
N GLU A 115 6.60 -7.02 23.83
CA GLU A 115 5.59 -6.15 24.45
C GLU A 115 4.43 -6.93 25.07
N LYS A 116 4.24 -8.20 24.68
CA LYS A 116 3.20 -9.08 25.25
C LYS A 116 3.60 -9.72 26.57
N ALA A 117 4.90 -9.74 26.91
CA ALA A 117 5.43 -10.44 28.07
C ALA A 117 5.33 -9.64 29.40
N THR A 118 4.90 -8.37 29.36
CA THR A 118 4.77 -7.51 30.55
C THR A 118 3.44 -7.67 31.30
N VAL A 119 2.78 -8.83 31.19
CA VAL A 119 1.73 -9.21 32.14
C VAL A 119 2.44 -9.69 33.41
N LEU A 120 2.77 -8.76 34.30
CA LEU A 120 3.34 -9.06 35.61
C LEU A 120 2.43 -10.08 36.33
N PRO A 121 2.98 -11.15 36.95
CA PRO A 121 2.18 -12.05 37.75
C PRO A 121 1.45 -11.27 38.86
N PRO A 122 0.21 -11.65 39.22
CA PRO A 122 -0.56 -10.93 40.22
C PRO A 122 0.22 -10.85 41.54
N PRO A 123 0.11 -9.72 42.28
CA PRO A 123 0.81 -9.54 43.54
C PRO A 123 0.50 -10.70 44.51
N PRO A 124 1.48 -11.18 45.30
CA PRO A 124 1.23 -12.19 46.33
C PRO A 124 0.11 -11.72 47.30
N PRO A 125 -0.83 -12.60 47.70
CA PRO A 125 -1.80 -12.28 48.73
C PRO A 125 -1.10 -11.84 50.02
N ALA A 126 -1.54 -10.72 50.59
CA ALA A 126 -1.06 -10.18 51.87
C ALA A 126 -1.53 -11.01 53.06
#